data_AF-A0A7C5ALZ9-F1
#
_entry.id   AF-A0A7C5ALZ9-F1
#
_cell.length_a   1.000
_cell.length_b   1.000
_cell.length_c   1.000
_cell.angle_alpha   90.00
_cell.angle_beta   90.00
_cell.angle_gamma   90.00
#
_symmetry.space_group_name_H-M   'P 1'
#
loop_
_entity.id
_entity.type
_entity.pdbx_description
1 polymer ?
#
loop_
_entity_poly.entity_id
_entity_poly.type
_entity_poly.pdbx_seq_one_letter_code
_entity_poly.pdbx_strand_id
1 'polypeptide(L)'
;QAGVGFPVVRCGPPLPAGTGAEGPERRRGRGQPAEVLQVFHLARRGEELFGAPPDMEWTFVGGQLLALQSRPINTAARGQEEEQCLWYLSLRRRFGNLKALRRKVEGALLPAMDWEADRLAPIDLSAPADPELQEEIVLRSKSYRE
;
A
#
# COMPACT_ATOMS: atom_id res chain seq x y z
N GLN A 1 25.66 -16.15 21.96
CA GLN A 1 25.22 -14.97 21.19
C GLN A 1 24.28 -15.49 20.11
N ALA A 2 22.98 -15.25 20.27
CA ALA A 2 21.96 -15.75 19.34
C ALA A 2 21.74 -14.72 18.23
N GLY A 3 22.06 -15.10 16.99
CA GLY A 3 21.77 -14.31 15.80
C GLY A 3 20.31 -14.48 15.40
N VAL A 4 19.59 -13.38 15.27
CA VAL A 4 18.20 -13.36 14.78
C VAL A 4 18.26 -13.40 13.26
N GLY A 5 18.04 -14.58 12.68
CA GLY A 5 17.86 -14.77 11.24
C GLY A 5 16.41 -14.46 10.85
N PHE A 6 16.20 -13.51 9.95
CA PHE A 6 14.90 -13.27 9.33
C PHE A 6 14.63 -14.34 8.26
N PRO A 7 13.43 -14.97 8.22
CA PRO A 7 13.10 -15.91 7.16
C PRO A 7 12.82 -15.17 5.86
N VAL A 8 13.57 -15.53 4.81
CA VAL A 8 13.30 -15.13 3.42
C VAL A 8 12.02 -15.84 2.96
N VAL A 9 10.96 -15.07 2.71
CA VAL A 9 9.75 -15.58 2.06
C VAL A 9 10.02 -15.71 0.57
N ARG A 10 10.17 -16.95 0.08
CA ARG A 10 10.15 -17.25 -1.35
C ARG A 10 8.71 -17.31 -1.83
N CYS A 11 8.36 -16.50 -2.82
CA CYS A 11 7.09 -16.63 -3.53
C CYS A 11 7.06 -17.98 -4.27
N GLY A 12 6.12 -18.84 -3.89
CA GLY A 12 5.79 -20.05 -4.62
C GLY A 12 5.03 -19.76 -5.93
N PRO A 13 4.94 -20.74 -6.84
CA PRO A 13 4.24 -20.57 -8.11
C PRO A 13 2.74 -20.30 -7.91
N PRO A 14 2.06 -19.63 -8.88
CA PRO A 14 0.64 -19.30 -8.77
C PRO A 14 -0.20 -20.57 -8.67
N LEU A 15 -1.13 -20.58 -7.71
CA LEU A 15 -2.14 -21.63 -7.57
C LEU A 15 -3.04 -21.67 -8.82
N PRO A 16 -3.43 -22.87 -9.31
CA PRO A 16 -4.31 -22.99 -10.46
C PRO A 16 -5.69 -22.41 -10.16
N ALA A 17 -6.31 -21.85 -11.20
CA ALA A 17 -7.63 -21.22 -11.18
C ALA A 17 -8.63 -22.04 -10.36
N GLY A 18 -9.14 -21.42 -9.29
CA GLY A 18 -10.01 -22.05 -8.32
C GLY A 18 -11.27 -22.62 -8.96
N THR A 19 -11.45 -23.92 -8.78
CA THR A 19 -12.73 -24.63 -8.88
C THR A 19 -13.79 -23.84 -8.11
N GLY A 20 -14.90 -23.51 -8.76
CA GLY A 20 -16.05 -22.83 -8.15
C GLY A 20 -16.62 -23.66 -7.00
N ALA A 21 -16.18 -23.40 -5.79
CA ALA A 21 -16.91 -23.78 -4.59
C ALA A 21 -18.04 -22.76 -4.41
N GLU A 22 -19.28 -23.24 -4.40
CA GLU A 22 -20.44 -22.42 -4.03
C GLU A 22 -20.17 -21.78 -2.67
N GLY A 23 -20.06 -20.44 -2.66
CA GLY A 23 -19.84 -19.67 -1.44
C GLY A 23 -21.03 -19.82 -0.49
N PRO A 24 -20.81 -19.70 0.83
CA PRO A 24 -21.88 -19.87 1.81
C PRO A 24 -23.03 -18.89 1.52
N GLU A 25 -24.24 -19.43 1.63
CA GLU A 25 -25.51 -18.77 1.39
C GLU A 25 -25.54 -17.38 2.04
N ARG A 26 -25.61 -16.32 1.23
CA ARG A 26 -25.66 -14.93 1.73
C ARG A 26 -26.98 -14.73 2.47
N ARG A 27 -26.97 -14.88 3.80
CA ARG A 27 -28.08 -14.43 4.65
C ARG A 27 -28.22 -12.92 4.48
N ARG A 28 -29.13 -12.50 3.61
CA ARG A 28 -29.64 -11.12 3.57
C ARG A 28 -30.63 -10.93 4.73
N GLY A 29 -30.14 -11.03 5.96
CA GLY A 29 -30.88 -10.60 7.15
C GLY A 29 -30.42 -9.20 7.51
N ARG A 30 -31.32 -8.22 7.57
CA ARG A 30 -31.06 -7.04 8.41
C ARG A 30 -30.83 -7.60 9.81
N GLY A 31 -29.65 -7.39 10.39
CA GLY A 31 -29.30 -7.90 11.71
C GLY A 31 -30.39 -7.56 12.72
N GLN A 32 -30.64 -8.44 13.67
CA GLN A 32 -31.62 -8.18 14.71
C GLN A 32 -31.21 -6.92 15.51
N PRO A 33 -32.15 -6.16 16.10
CA PRO A 33 -31.81 -4.93 16.82
C PRO A 33 -30.72 -5.11 17.89
N ALA A 34 -30.68 -6.28 18.55
CA ALA A 34 -29.66 -6.63 19.53
C ALA A 34 -28.26 -6.82 18.91
N GLU A 35 -28.17 -7.37 17.69
CA GLU A 35 -26.88 -7.55 16.98
C GLU A 35 -26.32 -6.19 16.53
N VAL A 36 -27.20 -5.27 16.10
CA VAL A 36 -26.80 -3.90 15.73
C VAL A 36 -26.19 -3.16 16.92
N LEU A 37 -26.76 -3.31 18.11
CA LEU A 37 -26.21 -2.73 19.35
C LEU A 37 -24.83 -3.30 19.69
N GLN A 38 -24.62 -4.61 19.50
CA GLN A 38 -23.30 -5.22 19.74
C GLN A 38 -22.24 -4.65 18.80
N VAL A 39 -22.57 -4.50 17.52
CA VAL A 39 -21.68 -3.89 16.52
C VAL A 39 -21.39 -2.43 16.85
N PHE A 40 -22.40 -1.67 17.30
CA PHE A 40 -22.22 -0.30 17.75
C PHE A 40 -21.25 -0.20 18.94
N HIS A 41 -21.41 -1.06 19.95
CA HIS A 41 -20.49 -1.09 21.10
C HIS A 41 -19.08 -1.56 20.73
N LEU A 42 -18.93 -2.41 19.71
CA LEU A 42 -17.62 -2.75 19.16
C LEU A 42 -16.96 -1.51 18.53
N ALA A 43 -17.68 -0.79 17.68
CA ALA A 43 -17.17 0.43 17.03
C ALA A 43 -16.81 1.53 18.05
N ARG A 44 -17.67 1.75 19.06
CA ARG A 44 -17.41 2.70 20.16
C ARG A 44 -16.16 2.38 20.95
N ARG A 45 -15.96 1.11 21.33
CA ARG A 45 -14.72 0.68 22.00
C ARG A 45 -13.50 0.84 21.10
N GLY A 46 -13.65 0.62 19.80
CA GLY A 46 -12.61 0.91 18.81
C GLY A 46 -12.22 2.39 18.82
N GLU A 47 -13.20 3.29 18.80
CA GLU A 47 -12.96 4.74 18.88
C GLU A 47 -12.24 5.15 20.17
N GLU A 48 -12.66 4.62 21.32
CA GLU A 48 -12.00 4.89 22.60
C GLU A 48 -10.55 4.39 22.60
N LEU A 49 -10.27 3.24 21.98
CA LEU A 49 -8.95 2.64 21.93
C LEU A 49 -7.99 3.38 20.98
N PHE A 50 -8.49 3.76 19.80
CA PHE A 50 -7.66 4.37 18.74
C PHE A 50 -7.68 5.91 18.77
N GLY A 51 -8.53 6.53 19.58
CA GLY A 51 -8.69 7.98 19.67
C GLY A 51 -9.36 8.62 18.45
N ALA A 52 -9.74 7.82 17.45
CA ALA A 52 -10.42 8.24 16.23
C ALA A 52 -11.32 7.10 15.71
N PRO A 53 -12.38 7.42 14.93
CA PRO A 53 -13.23 6.42 14.27
C PRO A 53 -12.44 5.43 13.40
N PRO A 54 -12.44 4.13 13.74
CA PRO A 54 -11.89 3.10 12.90
C PRO A 54 -12.94 2.59 11.90
N ASP A 55 -12.48 2.21 10.72
CA ASP A 55 -13.19 1.37 9.78
C ASP A 55 -12.88 -0.09 10.13
N MET A 56 -13.92 -0.87 10.46
CA MET A 56 -13.79 -2.20 11.07
C MET A 56 -14.53 -3.26 10.25
N GLU A 57 -13.82 -4.34 9.93
CA GLU A 57 -14.42 -5.58 9.43
C GLU A 57 -14.74 -6.51 10.61
N TRP A 58 -15.95 -7.06 10.62
CA TRP A 58 -16.44 -7.91 11.70
C TRP A 58 -17.37 -9.01 11.16
N THR A 59 -17.58 -10.05 11.96
CA THR A 59 -18.49 -11.14 11.63
C THR A 59 -19.13 -11.73 12.89
N PHE A 60 -20.24 -12.44 12.73
CA PHE A 60 -20.84 -13.26 13.79
C PHE A 60 -20.52 -14.73 13.55
N VAL A 61 -19.99 -15.42 14.57
CA VAL A 61 -19.80 -16.88 14.57
C VAL A 61 -20.45 -17.44 15.82
N GLY A 62 -21.41 -18.35 15.68
CA GLY A 62 -22.12 -18.95 16.83
C GLY A 62 -22.83 -17.93 17.73
N GLY A 63 -23.29 -16.80 17.20
CA GLY A 63 -23.90 -15.72 17.97
C GLY A 63 -22.91 -14.80 18.69
N GLN A 64 -21.61 -15.02 18.54
CA GLN A 64 -20.56 -14.15 19.08
C GLN A 64 -20.06 -13.18 18.02
N LEU A 65 -19.93 -11.91 18.37
CA LEU A 65 -19.35 -10.87 17.52
C LEU A 65 -17.81 -10.92 17.58
N LEU A 66 -17.18 -11.06 16.42
CA LEU A 66 -15.72 -11.08 16.25
C LEU A 66 -15.27 -9.92 15.36
N ALA A 67 -14.25 -9.18 15.82
CA ALA A 67 -13.54 -8.22 14.97
C ALA A 67 -12.47 -8.97 14.16
N LEU A 68 -12.43 -8.73 12.85
CA LEU A 68 -11.48 -9.35 11.92
C LEU A 68 -10.35 -8.39 11.55
N GLN A 69 -10.70 -7.12 11.32
CA GLN A 69 -9.75 -6.08 10.96
C GLN A 69 -10.21 -4.72 11.47
N SER A 70 -9.26 -3.85 11.80
CA SER A 70 -9.49 -2.42 12.06
C SER A 70 -8.46 -1.58 11.30
N ARG A 71 -8.91 -0.50 10.65
CA ARG A 71 -8.09 0.44 9.90
C ARG A 71 -8.52 1.88 10.22
N PRO A 72 -7.59 2.85 10.27
CA PRO A 72 -7.95 4.25 10.44
C PRO A 72 -8.72 4.77 9.22
N ILE A 73 -9.75 5.59 9.45
CA ILE A 73 -10.46 6.29 8.37
C ILE A 73 -9.63 7.52 7.96
N ASN A 74 -8.94 7.43 6.83
CA ASN A 74 -8.09 8.51 6.31
C ASN A 74 -8.87 9.64 5.60
N THR A 75 -10.19 9.51 5.43
CA THR A 75 -10.97 10.45 4.60
C THR A 75 -11.32 11.74 5.33
N ALA A 76 -11.17 11.80 6.65
CA ALA A 76 -11.55 12.93 7.50
C ALA A 76 -10.35 13.60 8.19
N ALA A 77 -9.14 13.42 7.67
CA ALA A 77 -7.94 13.99 8.26
C ALA A 77 -7.89 15.51 8.02
N ARG A 78 -8.36 16.32 8.98
CA ARG A 78 -8.15 17.77 9.00
C ARG A 78 -6.66 18.07 9.14
N GLY A 79 -6.02 18.60 8.10
CA GLY A 79 -4.60 18.99 8.10
C GLY A 79 -3.79 18.51 6.89
N GLN A 80 -2.47 18.33 7.04
CA GLN A 80 -1.57 17.97 5.92
C GLN A 80 -1.92 16.64 5.20
N GLU A 81 -2.70 15.76 5.83
CA GLU A 81 -3.22 14.52 5.23
C GLU A 81 -4.42 14.75 4.30
N GLU A 82 -5.17 15.85 4.47
CA GLU A 82 -6.20 16.33 3.54
C GLU A 82 -5.56 16.68 2.18
N GLU A 83 -4.38 17.29 2.16
CA GLU A 83 -3.63 17.58 0.93
C GLU A 83 -3.19 16.30 0.21
N GLN A 84 -2.74 15.28 0.96
CA GLN A 84 -2.36 13.99 0.40
C GLN A 84 -3.58 13.23 -0.16
N CYS A 85 -4.72 13.28 0.54
CA CYS A 85 -5.97 12.70 0.06
C CYS A 85 -6.53 13.45 -1.15
N LEU A 86 -6.49 14.79 -1.15
CA LEU A 86 -6.87 15.62 -2.29
C LEU A 86 -5.93 15.40 -3.48
N TRP A 87 -4.64 15.20 -3.25
CA TRP A 87 -3.68 14.80 -4.28
C TRP A 87 -4.01 13.41 -4.85
N TYR A 88 -4.29 12.41 -4.01
CA TYR A 88 -4.70 11.07 -4.43
C TYR A 88 -6.06 11.05 -5.16
N LEU A 89 -6.95 11.99 -4.82
CA LEU A 89 -8.21 12.21 -5.52
C LEU A 89 -8.03 13.02 -6.81
N SER A 90 -7.03 13.91 -6.89
CA SER A 90 -6.63 14.58 -8.14
C SER A 90 -6.00 13.58 -9.13
N LEU A 91 -5.40 12.51 -8.59
CA LEU A 91 -4.97 11.31 -9.30
C LEU A 91 -6.14 10.47 -9.83
N ARG A 92 -7.40 10.84 -9.57
CA ARG A 92 -8.55 10.39 -10.38
C ARG A 92 -8.40 10.95 -11.79
N ARG A 93 -7.59 10.19 -12.52
CA ARG A 93 -7.10 10.37 -13.87
C ARG A 93 -8.27 10.58 -14.83
N ARG A 94 -8.60 11.86 -15.08
CA ARG A 94 -9.32 12.24 -16.29
C ARG A 94 -8.52 11.72 -17.50
N PHE A 95 -9.20 11.19 -18.52
CA PHE A 95 -8.58 10.54 -19.68
C PHE A 95 -7.46 11.38 -20.35
N GLY A 96 -7.59 12.71 -20.35
CA GLY A 96 -6.54 13.62 -20.84
C GLY A 96 -5.25 13.56 -20.03
N ASN A 97 -5.34 13.48 -18.70
CA ASN A 97 -4.18 13.35 -17.81
C ASN A 97 -3.43 12.02 -18.07
N LEU A 98 -4.17 10.92 -18.26
CA LEU A 98 -3.58 9.63 -18.65
C LEU A 98 -2.80 9.70 -19.96
N LYS A 99 -3.38 10.34 -20.98
CA LYS A 99 -2.70 10.52 -22.28
C LYS A 99 -1.43 11.36 -22.14
N ALA A 100 -1.48 12.44 -21.38
CA ALA A 100 -0.32 13.30 -21.14
C ALA A 100 0.78 12.55 -20.39
N LEU A 101 0.42 11.83 -19.32
CA LEU A 101 1.37 11.04 -18.55
C LEU A 101 1.98 9.91 -19.38
N ARG A 102 1.18 9.19 -20.17
CA ARG A 102 1.69 8.15 -21.07
C ARG A 102 2.75 8.71 -22.02
N ARG A 103 2.45 9.85 -22.68
CA ARG A 103 3.42 10.53 -23.57
C ARG A 103 4.70 10.93 -22.84
N LYS A 104 4.61 11.43 -21.60
CA LYS A 104 5.80 11.77 -20.80
C LYS A 104 6.63 10.54 -20.45
N VAL A 105 5.97 9.45 -20.06
CA VAL A 105 6.65 8.19 -19.73
C VAL A 105 7.32 7.60 -20.96
N GLU A 106 6.59 7.40 -22.05
CA GLU A 106 7.08 6.77 -23.28
C GLU A 106 8.09 7.65 -24.02
N GLY A 107 7.88 8.97 -24.07
CA GLY A 107 8.68 9.88 -24.89
C GLY A 107 9.88 10.49 -24.20
N ALA A 108 9.94 10.48 -22.87
CA ALA A 108 11.00 11.14 -22.12
C ALA A 108 11.58 10.27 -21.00
N LEU A 109 10.75 9.72 -20.12
CA LEU A 109 11.26 9.04 -18.92
C LEU A 109 11.89 7.68 -19.23
N LEU A 110 11.21 6.83 -20.01
CA LEU A 110 11.78 5.51 -20.38
C LEU A 110 13.05 5.67 -21.22
N PRO A 111 13.10 6.52 -22.27
CA PRO A 111 14.34 6.75 -22.99
C PRO A 111 15.48 7.31 -22.13
N ALA A 112 15.17 8.19 -21.16
CA ALA A 112 16.17 8.71 -20.23
C ALA A 112 16.69 7.62 -19.29
N MET A 113 15.82 6.71 -18.85
CA MET A 113 16.21 5.56 -18.04
C MET A 113 17.09 4.59 -18.82
N ASP A 114 16.75 4.31 -20.10
CA ASP A 114 17.57 3.46 -20.96
C ASP A 114 18.96 4.08 -21.18
N TRP A 115 19.02 5.39 -21.44
CA TRP A 115 20.30 6.10 -21.58
C TRP A 115 21.15 6.03 -20.30
N GLU A 116 20.54 6.22 -19.14
CA GLU A 116 21.23 6.12 -17.86
C GLU A 116 21.71 4.69 -17.60
N ALA A 117 20.90 3.69 -17.95
CA ALA A 117 21.29 2.28 -17.84
C ALA A 117 22.49 1.97 -18.75
N ASP A 118 22.49 2.43 -20.00
CA ASP A 118 23.61 2.28 -20.93
C ASP A 118 24.87 3.00 -20.44
N ARG A 119 24.73 4.18 -19.84
CA ARG A 119 25.85 4.92 -19.25
C ARG A 119 26.48 4.19 -18.07
N LEU A 120 25.66 3.52 -17.25
CA LEU A 120 26.10 2.81 -16.05
C LEU A 120 26.56 1.37 -16.34
N ALA A 121 26.07 0.72 -17.40
CA ALA A 121 26.39 -0.65 -17.77
C ALA A 121 27.89 -0.98 -17.89
N PRO A 122 28.78 -0.11 -18.42
CA PRO A 122 30.20 -0.40 -18.53
C PRO A 122 31.01 -0.12 -17.25
N ILE A 123 30.40 0.43 -16.19
CA ILE A 123 31.13 0.77 -14.96
C ILE A 123 31.46 -0.52 -14.19
N ASP A 124 32.75 -0.79 -14.01
CA ASP A 124 33.23 -1.89 -13.17
C ASP A 124 33.13 -1.51 -11.68
N LEU A 125 32.21 -2.16 -10.97
CA LEU A 125 31.97 -1.94 -9.54
C LEU A 125 33.02 -2.58 -8.63
N SER A 126 33.94 -3.37 -9.18
CA SER A 126 35.00 -4.05 -8.42
C SER A 126 36.33 -3.28 -8.38
N ALA A 127 36.46 -2.24 -9.20
CA ALA A 127 37.65 -1.43 -9.36
C ALA A 127 37.69 -0.05 -8.64
N PRO A 128 36.60 0.53 -8.08
CA PRO A 128 36.67 1.90 -7.60
C PRO A 128 37.47 2.00 -6.30
N ALA A 129 38.32 3.02 -6.21
CA ALA A 129 38.98 3.36 -4.95
C ALA A 129 37.97 4.03 -4.00
N ASP A 130 38.17 3.90 -2.68
CA ASP A 130 37.33 4.53 -1.64
C ASP A 130 36.92 6.01 -1.91
N PRO A 131 37.80 6.91 -2.41
CA PRO A 131 37.40 8.28 -2.74
C PRO A 131 36.39 8.36 -3.90
N GLU A 132 36.51 7.50 -4.92
CA GLU A 132 35.60 7.48 -6.08
C GLU A 132 34.21 6.98 -5.68
N LEU A 133 34.15 6.01 -4.76
CA LEU A 133 32.90 5.52 -4.20
C LEU A 133 32.18 6.59 -3.37
N GLN A 134 32.93 7.38 -2.59
CA GLN A 134 32.39 8.48 -1.81
C GLN A 134 31.77 9.56 -2.72
N GLU A 135 32.44 9.91 -3.81
CA GLU A 135 31.91 10.86 -4.80
C GLU A 135 30.61 10.36 -5.46
N GLU A 136 30.55 9.08 -5.83
CA GLU A 136 29.36 8.48 -6.44
C GLU A 136 28.15 8.46 -5.47
N ILE A 137 28.38 8.18 -4.17
CA ILE A 137 27.33 8.24 -3.14
C ILE A 137 26.78 9.66 -3.01
N VAL A 138 27.66 10.67 -2.98
CA VAL A 138 27.26 12.08 -2.90
C VAL A 138 26.45 12.48 -4.13
N LEU A 139 26.89 12.09 -5.33
CA LEU A 139 26.19 12.37 -6.58
C LEU A 139 24.78 11.76 -6.58
N ARG A 140 24.64 10.46 -6.26
CA ARG A 140 23.34 9.78 -6.24
C ARG A 140 22.41 10.30 -5.15
N SER A 141 22.94 10.73 -4.02
CA SER A 141 22.14 11.30 -2.94
C SER A 141 21.41 12.59 -3.33
N LYS A 142 21.93 13.35 -4.31
CA LYS A 142 21.29 14.57 -4.83
C LYS A 142 20.04 14.26 -5.63
N SER A 143 20.04 13.16 -6.40
CA SER A 143 18.89 12.73 -7.21
C SER A 143 17.66 12.30 -6.39
N TYR A 144 17.82 11.95 -5.10
CA TYR A 144 16.71 11.57 -4.22
C TYR A 144 16.09 12.75 -3.46
N ARG A 145 16.68 13.95 -3.54
CA ARG A 145 16.29 15.09 -2.70
C ARG A 145 15.59 16.21 -3.47
N GLU A 146 15.50 16.09 -4.80
CA GLU A 146 14.74 16.96 -5.70
C GLU A 146 13.47 16.24 -6.19
#